data_AF-A0A916BI24-F1
#
_entry.id   AF-A0A916BI24-F1
#
_cell.length_a   1.000
_cell.length_b   1.000
_cell.length_c   1.000
_cell.angle_alpha   90.00
_cell.angle_beta   90.00
_cell.angle_gamma   90.00
#
_symmetry.space_group_name_H-M   'P 1'
#
loop_
_entity.id
_entity.type
_entity.pdbx_description
1 polymer ?
#
loop_
_entity_poly.entity_id
_entity_poly.type
_entity_poly.pdbx_seq_one_letter_code
_entity_poly.pdbx_strand_id
1 'polypeptide(L)' 'MSNTLQLAKQLIARRSLTPLDEGCLTLIGERLEPLGFKLETMRCGEVDN' A
#
# COMPACT_ATOMS: atom_id res chain seq x y z
N MET A 1 -9.18 8.37 -17.13
CA MET A 1 -7.97 8.53 -16.30
C MET A 1 -7.16 7.25 -16.36
N SER A 2 -5.82 7.31 -16.34
CA SER A 2 -5.00 6.09 -16.33
C SER A 2 -5.06 5.41 -14.96
N ASN A 3 -4.91 4.08 -14.93
CA ASN A 3 -4.87 3.29 -13.71
C ASN A 3 -3.77 3.76 -12.75
N THR A 4 -2.62 4.14 -13.30
CA THR A 4 -1.50 4.72 -12.55
C THR A 4 -1.89 6.00 -11.83
N LEU A 5 -2.60 6.91 -12.52
CA LEU A 5 -3.02 8.18 -11.92
C LEU A 5 -4.10 7.98 -10.85
N GLN A 6 -4.99 7.00 -11.02
CA GLN A 6 -5.97 6.66 -10.01
C GLN A 6 -5.32 6.09 -8.74
N LEU A 7 -4.37 5.15 -8.89
CA LEU A 7 -3.62 4.59 -7.76
C LEU A 7 -2.85 5.69 -7.01
N ALA A 8 -2.14 6.57 -7.73
CA ALA A 8 -1.40 7.66 -7.12
C ALA A 8 -2.30 8.58 -6.27
N LYS A 9 -3.49 8.94 -6.78
CA LYS A 9 -4.46 9.73 -6.02
C LYS A 9 -4.95 9.02 -4.76
N GLN A 10 -5.21 7.72 -4.84
CA GLN A 10 -5.65 6.93 -3.68
C GLN A 10 -4.56 6.91 -2.60
N LEU A 11 -3.29 6.70 -2.97
CA LEU A 11 -2.17 6.71 -2.04
C LEU A 11 -1.99 8.09 -1.37
N ILE A 12 -1.98 9.18 -2.16
CA ILE A 12 -1.83 10.55 -1.65
C ILE A 12 -2.96 10.94 -0.68
N ALA A 13 -4.17 10.39 -0.85
CA ALA A 13 -5.29 10.68 0.02
C ALA A 13 -5.17 10.05 1.44
N ARG A 14 -4.24 9.10 1.64
CA ARG A 14 -3.98 8.48 2.94
C ARG A 14 -3.02 9.34 3.74
N ARG A 15 -3.32 9.55 5.02
CA ARG A 15 -2.49 10.38 5.92
C ARG A 15 -1.35 9.56 6.54
N SER A 16 -0.56 8.87 5.69
CA SER A 16 0.50 7.93 6.09
C SER A 16 1.73 8.65 6.69
N LEU A 17 1.53 9.27 7.86
CA LEU A 17 2.58 9.94 8.62
C LEU A 17 3.40 8.90 9.36
N THR A 18 4.72 8.89 9.15
CA THR A 18 5.63 7.93 9.78
C THR A 18 5.42 7.88 11.31
N PRO A 19 5.25 6.68 11.91
CA PRO A 19 5.43 5.35 11.31
C PRO A 19 4.16 4.72 10.69
N LEU A 20 3.04 5.44 10.64
CA LEU A 20 1.75 4.92 10.22
C LEU A 20 1.67 4.77 8.69
N ASP A 21 1.31 3.57 8.23
CA ASP A 21 1.09 3.27 6.82
C ASP A 21 -0.27 3.77 6.30
N GLU A 22 -1.28 3.86 7.17
CA GLU A 22 -2.67 4.23 6.81
C GLU A 22 -3.25 3.39 5.65
N GLY A 23 -2.85 2.12 5.57
CA GLY A 23 -3.38 1.15 4.60
C GLY A 23 -2.88 1.37 3.17
N CYS A 24 -1.70 1.95 2.98
CA CYS A 24 -1.04 1.98 1.68
C CYS A 24 -0.56 0.58 1.27
N LEU A 25 0.05 -0.18 2.18
CA LEU A 25 0.50 -1.56 1.91
C LEU A 25 -0.68 -2.47 1.55
N THR A 26 -1.80 -2.37 2.27
CA THR A 26 -3.02 -3.12 1.95
C THR A 26 -3.52 -2.79 0.54
N LEU A 27 -3.60 -1.50 0.16
CA LEU A 27 -4.04 -1.10 -1.17
C LEU A 27 -3.14 -1.63 -2.28
N ILE A 28 -1.83 -1.64 -2.05
CA ILE A 28 -0.85 -2.17 -2.99
C ILE A 28 -1.01 -3.69 -3.08
N GLY A 29 -1.13 -4.37 -1.94
CA GLY A 29 -1.31 -5.80 -1.83
C GLY A 29 -2.54 -6.31 -2.57
N GLU A 30 -3.71 -5.69 -2.35
CA GLU A 30 -4.97 -6.02 -3.02
C GLU A 30 -4.89 -5.96 -4.56
N ARG A 31 -3.97 -5.16 -5.11
CA ARG A 31 -3.72 -5.09 -6.56
C ARG A 31 -2.75 -6.14 -7.05
N LEU A 32 -1.83 -6.60 -6.20
CA LEU A 32 -0.78 -7.55 -6.55
C LEU A 32 -1.22 -9.01 -6.36
N GLU A 33 -2.03 -9.32 -5.34
CA GLU A 33 -2.52 -10.70 -5.09
C GLU A 33 -3.23 -11.32 -6.31
N PRO A 34 -4.16 -10.62 -7.00
CA PRO A 34 -4.83 -11.20 -8.18
C PRO A 34 -3.88 -11.45 -9.35
N LEU A 35 -2.69 -10.84 -9.34
CA LEU A 35 -1.64 -11.03 -10.36
C LEU A 35 -0.70 -12.20 -10.00
N GLY A 36 -0.97 -12.93 -8.91
CA GLY A 36 -0.20 -14.09 -8.48
C GLY A 36 0.98 -13.77 -7.58
N PHE A 37 1.10 -12.55 -7.07
CA PHE A 37 2.09 -12.22 -6.06
C PHE A 37 1.71 -12.86 -4.72
N LYS A 38 2.70 -13.44 -4.04
CA LYS A 38 2.57 -13.85 -2.64
C LYS A 38 3.03 -12.70 -1.77
N LEU A 39 2.16 -12.25 -0.88
CA LEU A 39 2.47 -11.17 0.05
C LEU A 39 2.98 -11.75 1.37
N GLU A 40 3.98 -11.08 1.93
CA GLU A 40 4.50 -11.31 3.27
C GLU A 40 4.61 -9.95 3.94
N THR A 41 3.97 -9.78 5.10
CA THR A 41 4.06 -8.54 5.88
C THR A 41 5.20 -8.66 6.88
N MET A 42 6.11 -7.68 6.89
CA MET A 42 7.28 -7.66 7.77
C MET A 42 7.27 -6.42 8.67
N ARG A 43 7.04 -6.62 9.97
CA ARG A 43 7.13 -5.55 10.98
C ARG A 43 8.57 -5.39 11.46
N CYS A 44 9.10 -4.17 11.35
CA CYS A 44 10.44 -3.79 11.81
C CYS A 44 10.36 -2.55 12.70
N GLY A 45 10.45 -2.74 14.03
CA GLY A 45 10.19 -1.65 14.97
C GLY A 45 8.74 -1.18 14.83
N GLU A 46 8.54 0.13 14.61
CA GLU A 46 7.21 0.73 14.50
C GLU A 46 6.61 0.67 13.08
N VAL A 47 7.38 0.29 12.05
CA VAL A 47 6.92 0.30 10.64
C VAL A 47 6.55 -1.08 10.11
N ASP A 48 5.55 -1.11 9.22
CA ASP A 48 5.17 -2.26 8.41
C ASP A 48 5.85 -2.19 7.03
N ASN A 49 6.24 -3.34 6.46
CA ASN A 49 6.71 -3.48 5.08
C ASN A 49 5.95 -4.61 4.37
#